data_AF-A0A3T1B8K0-F1
#
_entry.id   AF-A0A3T1B8K0-F1
#
_cell.length_a   1.000
_cell.length_b   1.000
_cell.length_c   1.000
_cell.angle_alpha   90.00
_cell.angle_beta   90.00
_cell.angle_gamma   90.00
#
_symmetry.space_group_name_H-M   'P 1'
#
loop_
_entity.id
_entity.type
_entity.pdbx_description
1 polymer ?
#
loop_
_entity_poly.entity_id
_entity_poly.type
_entity_poly.pdbx_seq_one_letter_code
_entity_poly.pdbx_strand_id
1 'polypeptide(L)'
;MMRRIAVAAVAAVAALTLSGLAAPARAAGVQTWTGTVDWVADGDTLRVDVHGDGTSALKSIRLIGIQAMEQTVYSPKPSKRRGECHSLAATARVEQLVEAGGNKVRLTALNASSKSGERPLRSAAVKIGGTWQDIGLDLVGRGLALWLPFSGEWTWDQRYLAAAKAASRAHRGLYDTDSCGAGPVANLGLTVNPDPDGSDAANLNGEYFVLRNAEKKAVNLTGWWVPDSAYRRYTFPHGTTIAAGGTLTVHVGKGRNTATDHYWGLDHPIFTNVDPAGHGYGDGGYLFDPQGDLRAWQIYP
;
A
#
# COMPACT_ATOMS: atom_id res chain seq x y z
N MET A 1 -33.51 -40.90 56.14
CA MET A 1 -33.40 -41.78 54.96
C MET A 1 -33.44 -40.88 53.72
N MET A 2 -32.29 -40.54 53.13
CA MET A 2 -32.11 -39.98 51.78
C MET A 2 -30.62 -39.63 51.62
N ARG A 3 -29.84 -40.57 51.06
CA ARG A 3 -28.45 -40.33 50.62
C ARG A 3 -28.51 -39.66 49.26
N ARG A 4 -27.93 -38.47 49.14
CA ARG A 4 -27.69 -37.79 47.86
C ARG A 4 -26.45 -38.43 47.22
N ILE A 5 -26.62 -38.99 46.01
CA ILE A 5 -25.53 -39.49 45.17
C ILE A 5 -24.97 -38.29 44.40
N ALA A 6 -23.71 -37.96 44.62
CA ALA A 6 -22.97 -36.99 43.81
C ALA A 6 -22.39 -37.72 42.59
N VAL A 7 -22.77 -37.28 41.39
CA VAL A 7 -22.18 -37.74 40.13
C VAL A 7 -20.93 -36.90 39.87
N ALA A 8 -19.76 -37.54 39.88
CA ALA A 8 -18.50 -36.92 39.49
C ALA A 8 -18.42 -36.86 37.95
N ALA A 9 -18.35 -35.65 37.40
CA ALA A 9 -18.07 -35.44 35.98
C ALA A 9 -16.55 -35.54 35.75
N VAL A 10 -16.11 -36.56 35.01
CA VAL A 10 -14.73 -36.70 34.55
C VAL A 10 -14.56 -35.83 33.31
N ALA A 11 -13.81 -34.74 33.41
CA ALA A 11 -13.42 -33.93 32.27
C ALA A 11 -12.26 -34.61 31.53
N ALA A 12 -12.50 -35.11 30.32
CA ALA A 12 -11.47 -35.62 29.44
C ALA A 12 -10.67 -34.44 28.84
N VAL A 13 -9.41 -34.29 29.25
CA VAL A 13 -8.47 -33.35 28.63
C VAL A 13 -7.89 -34.04 27.38
N ALA A 14 -8.38 -33.65 26.20
CA ALA A 14 -7.78 -34.05 24.94
C ALA A 14 -6.49 -33.24 24.73
N ALA A 15 -5.33 -33.89 24.88
CA ALA A 15 -4.05 -33.31 24.50
C ALA A 15 -3.93 -33.29 22.97
N LEU A 16 -4.15 -32.13 22.35
CA LEU A 16 -3.77 -31.91 20.96
C LEU A 16 -2.25 -31.75 20.87
N THR A 17 -1.57 -32.77 20.37
CA THR A 17 -0.19 -32.68 19.92
C THR A 17 -0.13 -31.78 18.69
N LEU A 18 0.45 -30.58 18.80
CA LEU A 18 0.83 -29.75 17.65
C LEU A 18 2.01 -30.39 16.92
N SER A 19 1.72 -31.36 16.06
CA SER A 19 2.67 -31.89 15.09
C SER A 19 2.70 -30.99 13.85
N GLY A 20 3.82 -30.30 13.66
CA GLY A 20 4.34 -29.87 12.36
C GLY A 20 3.73 -28.61 11.75
N LEU A 21 4.39 -27.47 11.94
CA LEU A 21 4.32 -26.37 10.97
C LEU A 21 4.95 -26.87 9.67
N ALA A 22 4.10 -27.35 8.75
CA ALA A 22 4.50 -27.60 7.38
C ALA A 22 5.15 -26.32 6.82
N ALA A 23 6.29 -26.46 6.16
CA ALA A 23 6.88 -25.39 5.37
C ALA A 23 5.80 -24.80 4.45
N PRO A 24 5.76 -23.47 4.22
CA PRO A 24 4.73 -22.87 3.39
C PRO A 24 4.75 -23.57 2.04
N ALA A 25 3.59 -24.09 1.64
CA ALA A 25 3.39 -24.66 0.32
C ALA A 25 3.96 -23.68 -0.70
N ARG A 26 4.90 -24.14 -1.52
CA ARG A 26 5.37 -23.41 -2.69
C ARG A 26 4.11 -23.17 -3.51
N ALA A 27 3.57 -21.95 -3.52
CA ALA A 27 2.40 -21.63 -4.32
C ALA A 27 2.71 -22.07 -5.74
N ALA A 28 2.00 -23.10 -6.22
CA ALA A 28 2.24 -23.67 -7.52
C ALA A 28 2.12 -22.54 -8.56
N GLY A 29 3.18 -22.30 -9.34
CA GLY A 29 3.23 -21.23 -10.33
C GLY A 29 4.10 -20.02 -10.00
N VAL A 30 4.56 -19.84 -8.74
CA VAL A 30 5.46 -18.72 -8.41
C VAL A 30 6.88 -19.00 -8.89
N GLN A 31 7.36 -18.15 -9.79
CA GLN A 31 8.72 -18.17 -10.29
C GLN A 31 9.65 -17.52 -9.28
N THR A 32 10.88 -18.03 -9.17
CA THR A 32 11.83 -17.61 -8.14
C THR A 32 13.20 -17.38 -8.74
N TRP A 33 13.79 -16.25 -8.39
CA TRP A 33 15.18 -15.91 -8.66
C TRP A 33 15.89 -15.55 -7.37
N THR A 34 17.21 -15.47 -7.44
CA THR A 34 18.02 -14.85 -6.39
C THR A 34 18.87 -13.77 -7.01
N GLY A 35 19.33 -12.83 -6.19
CA GLY A 35 20.22 -11.78 -6.65
C GLY A 35 20.99 -11.14 -5.51
N THR A 36 21.93 -10.30 -5.90
CA THR A 36 22.69 -9.43 -4.99
C THR A 36 22.21 -8.00 -5.18
N VAL A 37 21.79 -7.36 -4.09
CA VAL A 37 21.43 -5.94 -4.10
C VAL A 37 22.72 -5.13 -4.11
N ASP A 38 22.90 -4.30 -5.14
CA ASP A 38 24.00 -3.34 -5.22
C ASP A 38 23.64 -2.04 -4.49
N TRP A 39 22.39 -1.59 -4.67
CA TRP A 39 21.89 -0.32 -4.17
C TRP A 39 20.38 -0.44 -3.90
N VAL A 40 19.86 0.23 -2.86
CA VAL A 40 18.41 0.49 -2.63
C VAL A 40 17.98 1.86 -3.16
N ALA A 41 17.23 1.91 -4.27
CA ALA A 41 16.89 3.15 -4.98
C ALA A 41 16.01 4.04 -4.12
N ASP A 42 14.94 3.45 -3.60
CA ASP A 42 14.00 4.04 -2.68
C ASP A 42 13.28 2.92 -1.88
N GLY A 43 12.15 3.25 -1.25
CA GLY A 43 11.37 2.30 -0.46
C GLY A 43 10.72 1.17 -1.26
N ASP A 44 10.67 1.24 -2.60
CA ASP A 44 10.00 0.22 -3.39
C ASP A 44 10.74 -0.21 -4.66
N THR A 45 11.99 0.22 -4.80
CA THR A 45 12.85 -0.09 -5.95
C THR A 45 14.26 -0.52 -5.50
N LEU A 46 14.70 -1.68 -5.98
CA LEU A 46 16.04 -2.24 -5.73
C LEU A 46 16.87 -2.29 -7.02
N ARG A 47 18.18 -2.05 -6.93
CA ARG A 47 19.14 -2.33 -8.01
C ARG A 47 19.81 -3.67 -7.73
N VAL A 48 19.55 -4.67 -8.56
CA VAL A 48 19.90 -6.06 -8.28
C VAL A 48 20.67 -6.67 -9.45
N ASP A 49 21.81 -7.29 -9.14
CA ASP A 49 22.45 -8.28 -10.01
C ASP A 49 21.73 -9.61 -9.84
N VAL A 50 21.03 -10.07 -10.89
CA VAL A 50 20.17 -11.25 -10.83
C VAL A 50 20.98 -12.49 -11.18
N HIS A 51 21.10 -13.43 -10.25
CA HIS A 51 21.94 -14.60 -10.46
C HIS A 51 21.39 -15.52 -11.55
N GLY A 52 22.30 -16.04 -12.39
CA GLY A 52 22.00 -17.07 -13.38
C GLY A 52 21.43 -16.54 -14.71
N ASP A 53 21.41 -15.22 -14.93
CA ASP A 53 20.98 -14.63 -16.21
C ASP A 53 22.14 -14.37 -17.20
N GLY A 54 23.36 -14.75 -16.83
CA GLY A 54 24.55 -14.70 -17.70
C GLY A 54 25.23 -13.32 -17.76
N THR A 55 24.79 -12.35 -16.95
CA THR A 55 25.40 -11.02 -16.87
C THR A 55 25.51 -10.55 -15.41
N SER A 56 26.23 -9.46 -15.17
CA SER A 56 26.26 -8.72 -13.90
C SER A 56 25.54 -7.37 -13.98
N ALA A 57 24.84 -7.12 -15.10
CA ALA A 57 24.13 -5.88 -15.32
C ALA A 57 22.98 -5.72 -14.31
N LEU A 58 22.99 -4.60 -13.59
CA LEU A 58 21.99 -4.32 -12.55
C LEU A 58 20.60 -4.08 -13.15
N LYS A 59 19.62 -4.84 -12.70
CA LYS A 59 18.20 -4.63 -12.99
C LYS A 59 17.58 -3.74 -11.93
N SER A 60 16.77 -2.79 -12.37
CA SER A 60 15.94 -1.98 -11.48
C SER A 60 14.64 -2.72 -11.20
N ILE A 61 14.56 -3.40 -10.06
CA ILE A 61 13.41 -4.21 -9.64
C ILE A 61 12.38 -3.32 -8.95
N ARG A 62 11.14 -3.28 -9.45
CA ARG A 62 10.00 -2.63 -8.79
C ARG A 62 9.31 -3.65 -7.89
N LEU A 63 9.16 -3.31 -6.60
CA LEU A 63 8.54 -4.19 -5.62
C LEU A 63 7.04 -4.35 -5.87
N ILE A 64 6.59 -5.59 -6.07
CA ILE A 64 5.17 -5.92 -6.18
C ILE A 64 4.47 -5.64 -4.85
N GLY A 65 3.24 -5.13 -4.91
CA GLY A 65 2.34 -5.07 -3.77
C GLY A 65 2.40 -3.78 -2.96
N ILE A 66 3.35 -2.89 -3.24
CA ILE A 66 3.61 -1.70 -2.42
C ILE A 66 3.88 -0.46 -3.27
N GLN A 67 3.61 0.73 -2.72
CA GLN A 67 4.06 2.02 -3.24
C GLN A 67 4.63 2.85 -2.08
N ALA A 68 5.91 3.18 -2.15
CA ALA A 68 6.54 4.10 -1.20
C ALA A 68 6.28 5.56 -1.61
N MET A 69 6.42 6.49 -0.66
CA MET A 69 6.43 7.92 -0.99
C MET A 69 7.69 8.26 -1.78
N GLU A 70 7.58 9.24 -2.69
CA GLU A 70 8.59 9.47 -3.71
C GLU A 70 9.76 10.30 -3.18
N GLN A 71 10.97 9.96 -3.64
CA GLN A 71 12.12 10.82 -3.50
C GLN A 71 12.16 11.85 -4.64
N THR A 72 12.61 13.06 -4.34
CA THR A 72 12.89 14.09 -5.35
C THR A 72 14.37 14.12 -5.71
N VAL A 73 15.24 13.59 -4.85
CA VAL A 73 16.67 13.40 -5.11
C VAL A 73 17.08 12.03 -4.62
N TYR A 74 17.43 11.15 -5.56
CA TYR A 74 17.87 9.78 -5.29
C TYR A 74 19.38 9.73 -5.13
N SER A 75 19.87 9.00 -4.12
CA SER A 75 21.31 8.86 -3.88
C SER A 75 21.62 7.62 -3.03
N PRO A 76 22.77 6.95 -3.24
CA PRO A 76 23.22 5.93 -2.31
C PRO A 76 23.76 6.54 -1.00
N LYS A 77 23.92 7.86 -0.94
CA LYS A 77 24.33 8.59 0.27
C LYS A 77 23.10 9.17 0.97
N PRO A 78 22.72 8.68 2.16
CA PRO A 78 21.51 9.13 2.86
C PRO A 78 21.42 10.67 3.03
N SER A 79 22.54 11.33 3.34
CA SER A 79 22.60 12.78 3.53
C SER A 79 22.26 13.62 2.27
N LYS A 80 22.35 13.02 1.08
CA LYS A 80 22.02 13.67 -0.20
C LYS A 80 20.58 13.45 -0.64
N ARG A 81 19.86 12.51 -0.02
CA ARG A 81 18.49 12.19 -0.41
C ARG A 81 17.53 13.32 -0.05
N ARG A 82 16.52 13.54 -0.89
CA ARG A 82 15.41 14.45 -0.64
C ARG A 82 14.15 13.77 -1.15
N GLY A 83 13.00 14.09 -0.56
CA GLY A 83 11.75 13.45 -0.94
C GLY A 83 10.60 13.93 -0.10
N GLU A 84 9.44 13.37 -0.42
CA GLU A 84 8.22 13.50 0.36
C GLU A 84 8.45 12.87 1.75
N CYS A 85 7.62 13.25 2.72
CA CYS A 85 7.66 12.64 4.04
C CYS A 85 7.56 11.10 3.95
N HIS A 86 8.16 10.39 4.91
CA HIS A 86 8.31 8.93 4.93
C HIS A 86 9.17 8.28 3.82
N SER A 87 9.41 8.93 2.67
CA SER A 87 10.19 8.35 1.55
C SER A 87 11.58 7.86 1.98
N LEU A 88 12.28 8.67 2.80
CA LEU A 88 13.62 8.37 3.29
C LEU A 88 13.61 7.27 4.36
N ALA A 89 12.58 7.25 5.20
CA ALA A 89 12.42 6.23 6.23
C ALA A 89 12.11 4.85 5.61
N ALA A 90 11.28 4.80 4.57
CA ALA A 90 11.03 3.59 3.79
C ALA A 90 12.32 3.07 3.16
N THR A 91 13.07 3.94 2.47
CA THR A 91 14.37 3.60 1.85
C THR A 91 15.35 3.06 2.88
N ALA A 92 15.53 3.76 3.99
CA ALA A 92 16.43 3.33 5.07
C ALA A 92 16.02 1.98 5.66
N ARG A 93 14.72 1.69 5.74
CA ARG A 93 14.24 0.40 6.24
C ARG A 93 14.56 -0.74 5.28
N VAL A 94 14.44 -0.52 3.97
CA VAL A 94 14.85 -1.52 2.97
C VAL A 94 16.36 -1.77 3.06
N GLU A 95 17.18 -0.72 3.21
CA GLU A 95 18.63 -0.87 3.40
C GLU A 95 18.97 -1.73 4.62
N GLN A 96 18.34 -1.47 5.77
CA GLN A 96 18.54 -2.26 6.98
C GLN A 96 18.20 -3.76 6.78
N LEU A 97 17.11 -4.06 6.08
CA LEU A 97 16.71 -5.44 5.79
C LEU A 97 17.69 -6.12 4.84
N VAL A 98 18.09 -5.43 3.78
CA VAL A 98 19.05 -5.92 2.78
C VAL A 98 20.40 -6.20 3.42
N GLU A 99 20.91 -5.28 4.24
CA GLU A 99 22.17 -5.44 4.98
C GLU A 99 22.10 -6.63 5.94
N ALA A 100 21.04 -6.73 6.74
CA ALA A 100 20.83 -7.85 7.66
C ALA A 100 20.70 -9.21 6.93
N GLY A 101 20.28 -9.18 5.66
CA GLY A 101 20.22 -10.34 4.77
C GLY A 101 21.52 -10.65 4.02
N GLY A 102 22.62 -9.93 4.30
CA GLY A 102 23.90 -10.08 3.62
C GLY A 102 23.87 -9.63 2.16
N ASN A 103 23.07 -8.62 1.84
CA ASN A 103 22.83 -8.11 0.49
C ASN A 103 22.26 -9.12 -0.51
N LYS A 104 21.78 -10.28 -0.02
CA LYS A 104 21.17 -11.32 -0.86
C LYS A 104 19.65 -11.27 -0.76
N VAL A 105 19.00 -11.31 -1.91
CA VAL A 105 17.54 -11.31 -2.01
C VAL A 105 17.05 -12.53 -2.76
N ARG A 106 15.88 -13.02 -2.35
CA ARG A 106 15.02 -13.88 -3.16
C ARG A 106 13.97 -12.99 -3.82
N LEU A 107 13.84 -13.12 -5.13
CA LEU A 107 12.86 -12.42 -5.94
C LEU A 107 11.79 -13.40 -6.41
N THR A 108 10.52 -13.03 -6.33
CA THR A 108 9.41 -13.88 -6.77
C THR A 108 8.37 -13.10 -7.58
N ALA A 109 7.74 -13.77 -8.54
CA ALA A 109 6.60 -13.27 -9.30
C ALA A 109 5.80 -14.46 -9.87
N LEU A 110 4.51 -14.27 -10.14
CA LEU A 110 3.72 -15.24 -10.90
C LEU A 110 4.20 -15.28 -12.35
N ASN A 111 4.41 -14.12 -12.95
CA ASN A 111 4.82 -14.01 -14.34
C ASN A 111 6.20 -13.34 -14.47
N ALA A 112 7.15 -14.06 -15.05
CA ALA A 112 8.49 -13.55 -15.33
C ALA A 112 8.50 -12.28 -16.18
N SER A 113 7.53 -12.12 -17.08
CA SER A 113 7.45 -10.94 -17.96
C SER A 113 6.78 -9.73 -17.31
N SER A 114 6.20 -9.86 -16.11
CA SER A 114 5.58 -8.74 -15.38
C SER A 114 6.59 -7.61 -15.19
N LYS A 115 6.20 -6.41 -15.62
CA LYS A 115 7.03 -5.20 -15.55
C LYS A 115 6.19 -3.93 -15.38
N SER A 116 6.81 -2.93 -14.76
CA SER A 116 6.33 -1.54 -14.71
C SER A 116 7.29 -0.68 -15.52
N GLY A 117 6.86 -0.26 -16.72
CA GLY A 117 7.78 0.26 -17.74
C GLY A 117 8.82 -0.80 -18.10
N GLU A 118 10.10 -0.48 -17.93
CA GLU A 118 11.22 -1.42 -18.14
C GLU A 118 11.69 -2.12 -16.86
N ARG A 119 11.06 -1.84 -15.71
CA ARG A 119 11.44 -2.43 -14.41
C ARG A 119 10.71 -3.75 -14.20
N PRO A 120 11.41 -4.89 -14.04
CA PRO A 120 10.76 -6.14 -13.67
C PRO A 120 10.04 -6.01 -12.34
N LEU A 121 8.79 -6.47 -12.29
CA LEU A 121 7.99 -6.54 -11.07
C LEU A 121 8.38 -7.79 -10.29
N ARG A 122 8.87 -7.64 -9.05
CA ARG A 122 9.16 -8.80 -8.18
C ARG A 122 8.81 -8.46 -6.74
N SER A 123 8.25 -9.41 -6.00
CA SER A 123 8.34 -9.36 -4.53
C SER A 123 9.76 -9.72 -4.11
N ALA A 124 10.26 -9.11 -3.04
CA ALA A 124 11.61 -9.34 -2.55
C ALA A 124 11.60 -9.77 -1.08
N ALA A 125 12.40 -10.79 -0.77
CA ALA A 125 12.62 -11.26 0.59
C ALA A 125 14.11 -11.45 0.87
N VAL A 126 14.51 -11.17 2.11
CA VAL A 126 15.88 -11.35 2.63
C VAL A 126 15.90 -12.47 3.66
N LYS A 127 17.04 -13.15 3.84
CA LYS A 127 17.15 -14.23 4.83
C LYS A 127 17.93 -13.74 6.05
N ILE A 128 17.23 -13.55 7.16
CA ILE A 128 17.79 -13.04 8.43
C ILE A 128 17.65 -14.13 9.49
N GLY A 129 18.76 -14.55 10.10
CA GLY A 129 18.74 -15.60 11.14
C GLY A 129 18.13 -16.92 10.67
N GLY A 130 18.30 -17.27 9.39
CA GLY A 130 17.73 -18.48 8.79
C GLY A 130 16.29 -18.35 8.29
N THR A 131 15.59 -17.27 8.64
CA THR A 131 14.17 -17.03 8.28
C THR A 131 14.05 -16.02 7.15
N TRP A 132 13.17 -16.29 6.19
CA TRP A 132 12.85 -15.34 5.13
C TRP A 132 11.94 -14.23 5.65
N GLN A 133 12.38 -12.98 5.49
CA GLN A 133 11.63 -11.78 5.79
C GLN A 133 11.24 -11.09 4.48
N ASP A 134 9.96 -10.85 4.31
CA ASP A 134 9.40 -10.17 3.14
C ASP A 134 9.54 -8.65 3.32
N ILE A 135 10.23 -7.99 2.38
CA ILE A 135 10.52 -6.55 2.44
C ILE A 135 9.23 -5.74 2.29
N GLY A 136 8.39 -6.07 1.30
CA GLY A 136 7.17 -5.30 1.03
C GLY A 136 6.18 -5.41 2.19
N LEU A 137 6.05 -6.59 2.77
CA LEU A 137 5.22 -6.79 3.94
C LEU A 137 5.72 -6.01 5.17
N ASP A 138 7.03 -5.98 5.41
CA ASP A 138 7.61 -5.22 6.53
C ASP A 138 7.31 -3.73 6.38
N LEU A 139 7.45 -3.17 5.17
CA LEU A 139 7.14 -1.76 4.91
C LEU A 139 5.66 -1.44 5.10
N VAL A 140 4.76 -2.21 4.48
CA VAL A 140 3.31 -2.01 4.62
C VAL A 140 2.86 -2.16 6.07
N GLY A 141 3.35 -3.19 6.78
CA GLY A 141 3.00 -3.43 8.20
C GLY A 141 3.52 -2.36 9.18
N ARG A 142 4.51 -1.57 8.75
CA ARG A 142 5.04 -0.40 9.47
C ARG A 142 4.40 0.92 9.03
N GLY A 143 3.54 0.89 8.00
CA GLY A 143 3.02 2.09 7.38
C GLY A 143 4.11 2.93 6.69
N LEU A 144 5.14 2.31 6.12
CA LEU A 144 6.18 3.02 5.34
C LEU A 144 5.92 2.98 3.83
N ALA A 145 4.94 2.20 3.39
CA ALA A 145 4.47 2.13 2.01
C ALA A 145 2.96 1.88 2.01
N LEU A 146 2.28 2.40 0.99
CA LEU A 146 0.89 2.06 0.68
C LEU A 146 0.85 0.64 0.10
N TRP A 147 -0.26 -0.07 0.31
CA TRP A 147 -0.52 -1.32 -0.40
C TRP A 147 -0.98 -1.00 -1.82
N LEU A 148 -0.33 -1.59 -2.82
CA LEU A 148 -0.62 -1.41 -4.24
C LEU A 148 -0.71 -2.80 -4.91
N PRO A 149 -1.92 -3.32 -5.15
CA PRO A 149 -2.07 -4.58 -5.88
C PRO A 149 -1.70 -4.41 -7.36
N PHE A 150 -1.17 -5.47 -7.95
CA PHE A 150 -0.86 -5.52 -9.39
C PHE A 150 -1.66 -6.63 -10.05
N SER A 151 -2.40 -6.30 -11.11
CA SER A 151 -3.13 -7.29 -11.90
C SER A 151 -2.18 -8.39 -12.39
N GLY A 152 -2.56 -9.65 -12.16
CA GLY A 152 -1.75 -10.81 -12.51
C GLY A 152 -0.60 -11.15 -11.54
N GLU A 153 -0.37 -10.36 -10.49
CA GLU A 153 0.72 -10.56 -9.50
C GLU A 153 0.21 -10.66 -8.06
N TRP A 154 -0.87 -11.42 -7.88
CA TRP A 154 -1.71 -11.39 -6.68
C TRP A 154 -1.24 -12.24 -5.50
N THR A 155 -0.10 -12.93 -5.62
CA THR A 155 0.33 -13.96 -4.65
C THR A 155 0.31 -13.47 -3.20
N TRP A 156 0.63 -12.20 -2.97
CA TRP A 156 0.80 -11.63 -1.63
C TRP A 156 -0.28 -10.61 -1.23
N ASP A 157 -1.22 -10.30 -2.12
CA ASP A 157 -2.14 -9.16 -1.95
C ASP A 157 -2.99 -9.28 -0.68
N GLN A 158 -3.58 -10.45 -0.42
CA GLN A 158 -4.36 -10.65 0.81
C GLN A 158 -3.56 -10.37 2.08
N ARG A 159 -2.27 -10.76 2.09
CA ARG A 159 -1.38 -10.57 3.25
C ARG A 159 -1.00 -9.10 3.39
N TYR A 160 -0.72 -8.42 2.29
CA TYR A 160 -0.34 -7.01 2.29
C TYR A 160 -1.55 -6.12 2.63
N LEU A 161 -2.73 -6.41 2.08
CA LEU A 161 -3.99 -5.76 2.45
C LEU A 161 -4.27 -5.86 3.95
N ALA A 162 -4.14 -7.08 4.52
CA ALA A 162 -4.34 -7.28 5.96
C ALA A 162 -3.33 -6.47 6.79
N ALA A 163 -2.06 -6.41 6.34
CA ALA A 163 -1.03 -5.61 7.00
C ALA A 163 -1.29 -4.11 6.88
N ALA A 164 -1.72 -3.60 5.73
CA ALA A 164 -2.03 -2.20 5.51
C ALA A 164 -3.20 -1.75 6.40
N LYS A 165 -4.27 -2.54 6.44
CA LYS A 165 -5.41 -2.30 7.34
C LYS A 165 -5.00 -2.35 8.82
N ALA A 166 -4.08 -3.23 9.20
CA ALA A 166 -3.57 -3.30 10.56
C ALA A 166 -2.69 -2.10 10.93
N ALA A 167 -1.80 -1.67 10.02
CA ALA A 167 -0.97 -0.48 10.20
C ALA A 167 -1.83 0.79 10.32
N SER A 168 -2.86 0.89 9.48
CA SER A 168 -3.86 1.95 9.52
C SER A 168 -4.59 2.05 10.85
N ARG A 169 -5.19 0.95 11.34
CA ARG A 169 -5.88 0.94 12.65
C ARG A 169 -4.95 1.23 13.82
N ALA A 170 -3.67 0.94 13.65
CA ALA A 170 -2.65 1.16 14.67
C ALA A 170 -1.95 2.53 14.53
N HIS A 171 -2.36 3.39 13.59
CA HIS A 171 -1.77 4.70 13.34
C HIS A 171 -0.24 4.65 13.20
N ARG A 172 0.26 3.74 12.36
CA ARG A 172 1.71 3.56 12.15
C ARG A 172 2.18 4.30 10.90
N GLY A 173 3.33 4.95 11.00
CA GLY A 173 4.02 5.55 9.85
C GLY A 173 3.13 6.55 9.13
N LEU A 174 2.85 6.33 7.86
CA LEU A 174 1.94 7.12 7.02
C LEU A 174 0.59 7.38 7.69
N TYR A 175 0.08 6.45 8.50
CA TYR A 175 -1.23 6.57 9.17
C TYR A 175 -1.15 7.30 10.53
N ASP A 176 0.05 7.73 10.93
CA ASP A 176 0.27 8.67 12.02
C ASP A 176 0.09 10.09 11.48
N THR A 177 -0.95 10.76 11.95
CA THR A 177 -1.52 11.94 11.30
C THR A 177 -0.78 13.24 11.60
N ASP A 178 0.31 13.23 12.37
CA ASP A 178 1.12 14.42 12.66
C ASP A 178 2.64 14.14 12.61
N SER A 179 3.02 13.06 11.93
CA SER A 179 4.40 12.58 11.87
C SER A 179 5.29 13.40 10.91
N CYS A 180 4.70 14.07 9.92
CA CYS A 180 5.38 14.93 8.97
C CYS A 180 5.39 16.40 9.41
N GLY A 181 4.37 16.81 10.14
CA GLY A 181 4.29 18.08 10.84
C GLY A 181 2.98 18.24 11.60
N ALA A 182 2.83 19.36 12.31
CA ALA A 182 1.57 19.64 13.01
C ALA A 182 0.40 19.80 12.03
N GLY A 183 0.68 20.29 10.82
CA GLY A 183 -0.24 20.48 9.70
C GLY A 183 -1.50 21.29 9.99
N PRO A 184 -2.28 21.60 8.95
CA PRO A 184 -3.69 21.91 9.14
C PRO A 184 -4.43 20.62 9.54
N VAL A 185 -4.75 20.46 10.82
CA VAL A 185 -5.56 19.34 11.30
C VAL A 185 -7.04 19.58 10.99
N ALA A 186 -7.71 18.59 10.38
CA ALA A 186 -9.15 18.59 10.13
C ALA A 186 -9.73 17.17 10.21
N ASN A 187 -10.89 17.03 10.86
CA ASN A 187 -11.65 15.78 10.89
C ASN A 187 -12.44 15.61 9.58
N LEU A 188 -11.79 14.96 8.61
CA LEU A 188 -12.37 14.64 7.32
C LEU A 188 -12.58 13.13 7.17
N GLY A 189 -13.69 12.75 6.56
CA GLY A 189 -13.88 11.40 6.03
C GLY A 189 -13.56 11.35 4.54
N LEU A 190 -13.04 10.22 4.07
CA LEU A 190 -12.84 9.93 2.65
C LEU A 190 -13.55 8.61 2.30
N THR A 191 -14.34 8.63 1.23
CA THR A 191 -14.96 7.45 0.64
C THR A 191 -14.66 7.41 -0.87
N VAL A 192 -14.25 6.27 -1.39
CA VAL A 192 -14.00 5.99 -2.81
C VAL A 192 -15.16 5.16 -3.35
N ASN A 193 -15.67 5.54 -4.52
CA ASN A 193 -16.54 4.73 -5.35
C ASN A 193 -15.77 4.30 -6.60
N PRO A 194 -15.23 3.06 -6.62
CA PRO A 194 -14.40 2.60 -7.73
C PRO A 194 -15.23 2.15 -8.93
N ASP A 195 -16.44 1.63 -8.70
CA ASP A 195 -17.24 0.92 -9.70
C ASP A 195 -18.45 1.76 -10.15
N PRO A 196 -18.40 2.41 -11.31
CA PRO A 196 -19.56 3.06 -11.93
C PRO A 196 -20.53 2.02 -12.51
N ASP A 197 -21.85 2.32 -12.50
CA ASP A 197 -22.81 1.53 -13.29
C ASP A 197 -22.39 1.51 -14.78
N GLY A 198 -22.28 0.31 -15.36
CA GLY A 198 -21.95 0.10 -16.76
C GLY A 198 -20.47 -0.25 -16.99
N SER A 199 -19.85 0.32 -18.03
CA SER A 199 -18.42 0.15 -18.28
C SER A 199 -17.67 1.38 -17.80
N ASP A 200 -16.62 1.20 -16.98
CA ASP A 200 -15.85 2.30 -16.37
C ASP A 200 -15.31 3.28 -17.41
N ALA A 201 -14.79 2.77 -18.52
CA ALA A 201 -14.30 3.59 -19.63
C ALA A 201 -15.40 4.41 -20.32
N ALA A 202 -16.66 3.97 -20.23
CA ALA A 202 -17.81 4.68 -20.78
C ALA A 202 -18.45 5.66 -19.77
N ASN A 203 -18.18 5.51 -18.46
CA ASN A 203 -18.74 6.34 -17.39
C ASN A 203 -17.70 6.72 -16.32
N LEU A 204 -16.63 7.40 -16.74
CA LEU A 204 -15.55 7.85 -15.84
C LEU A 204 -16.01 8.80 -14.71
N ASN A 205 -17.18 9.43 -14.83
CA ASN A 205 -17.72 10.26 -13.76
C ASN A 205 -18.48 9.46 -12.70
N GLY A 206 -18.81 8.19 -12.95
CA GLY A 206 -19.33 7.30 -11.92
C GLY A 206 -18.22 6.73 -11.03
N GLU A 207 -16.95 6.87 -11.42
CA GLU A 207 -15.80 6.67 -10.54
C GLU A 207 -15.46 8.01 -9.86
N TYR A 208 -15.45 8.02 -8.53
CA TYR A 208 -15.24 9.25 -7.75
C TYR A 208 -14.75 8.96 -6.34
N PHE A 209 -14.31 10.01 -5.65
CA PHE A 209 -14.20 9.99 -4.20
C PHE A 209 -14.97 11.15 -3.57
N VAL A 210 -15.44 10.96 -2.35
CA VAL A 210 -16.17 11.96 -1.56
C VAL A 210 -15.35 12.28 -0.32
N LEU A 211 -15.13 13.57 -0.09
CA LEU A 211 -14.66 14.09 1.17
C LEU A 211 -15.84 14.62 1.98
N ARG A 212 -15.90 14.26 3.26
CA ARG A 212 -16.91 14.76 4.20
C ARG A 212 -16.25 15.53 5.32
N ASN A 213 -16.67 16.77 5.52
CA ASN A 213 -16.22 17.59 6.64
C ASN A 213 -17.09 17.33 7.88
N ALA A 214 -16.52 16.69 8.90
CA ALA A 214 -17.22 16.44 10.16
C ALA A 214 -17.08 17.60 11.17
N GLU A 215 -16.34 18.64 10.83
CA GLU A 215 -16.13 19.81 11.67
C GLU A 215 -17.35 20.75 11.70
N LYS A 216 -17.40 21.60 12.73
CA LYS A 216 -18.38 22.71 12.85
C LYS A 216 -17.95 23.98 12.11
N LYS A 217 -16.81 23.93 11.41
CA LYS A 217 -16.24 25.04 10.64
C LYS A 217 -15.87 24.57 9.23
N ALA A 218 -15.74 25.52 8.30
CA ALA A 218 -15.24 25.20 6.97
C ALA A 218 -13.77 24.74 7.03
N VAL A 219 -13.41 23.80 6.16
CA VAL A 219 -12.04 23.30 6.00
C VAL A 219 -11.51 23.75 4.64
N ASN A 220 -10.32 24.36 4.63
CA ASN A 220 -9.63 24.77 3.42
C ASN A 220 -8.71 23.64 2.94
N LEU A 221 -8.95 23.16 1.73
CA LEU A 221 -8.21 22.06 1.10
C LEU A 221 -7.13 22.54 0.13
N THR A 222 -6.86 23.84 0.03
CA THR A 222 -5.84 24.38 -0.88
C THR A 222 -4.52 23.62 -0.76
N GLY A 223 -4.09 22.98 -1.86
CA GLY A 223 -2.82 22.24 -1.93
C GLY A 223 -2.84 20.87 -1.24
N TRP A 224 -3.94 20.46 -0.61
CA TRP A 224 -4.13 19.08 -0.19
C TRP A 224 -4.28 18.20 -1.43
N TRP A 225 -4.03 16.91 -1.29
CA TRP A 225 -4.06 16.00 -2.43
C TRP A 225 -4.51 14.59 -2.06
N VAL A 226 -5.04 13.87 -3.05
CA VAL A 226 -5.52 12.49 -2.91
C VAL A 226 -4.88 11.66 -4.02
N PRO A 227 -3.94 10.75 -3.74
CA PRO A 227 -3.54 9.71 -4.66
C PRO A 227 -4.43 8.47 -4.51
N ASP A 228 -4.48 7.68 -5.57
CA ASP A 228 -4.75 6.25 -5.47
C ASP A 228 -3.50 5.49 -4.98
N SER A 229 -3.56 4.17 -4.84
CA SER A 229 -2.38 3.40 -4.41
C SER A 229 -1.25 3.40 -5.45
N ALA A 230 -1.56 3.64 -6.74
CA ALA A 230 -0.57 3.76 -7.81
C ALA A 230 0.04 5.16 -7.93
N TYR A 231 -0.24 6.05 -6.98
CA TYR A 231 0.32 7.39 -6.86
C TYR A 231 -0.11 8.41 -7.94
N ARG A 232 -1.21 8.14 -8.65
CA ARG A 232 -1.91 9.10 -9.49
C ARG A 232 -2.69 10.03 -8.58
N ARG A 233 -2.38 11.34 -8.60
CA ARG A 233 -2.87 12.31 -7.59
C ARG A 233 -3.75 13.42 -8.14
N TYR A 234 -4.82 13.71 -7.41
CA TYR A 234 -5.62 14.93 -7.55
C TYR A 234 -5.16 15.94 -6.51
N THR A 235 -4.80 17.14 -6.93
CA THR A 235 -4.44 18.24 -6.02
C THR A 235 -5.54 19.30 -6.03
N PHE A 236 -6.02 19.68 -4.85
CA PHE A 236 -7.09 20.64 -4.72
C PHE A 236 -6.62 22.06 -5.11
N PRO A 237 -7.31 22.72 -6.05
CA PRO A 237 -7.00 24.09 -6.45
C PRO A 237 -7.09 25.07 -5.28
N HIS A 238 -6.39 26.20 -5.42
CA HIS A 238 -6.46 27.29 -4.45
C HIS A 238 -7.90 27.77 -4.24
N GLY A 239 -8.28 27.94 -2.98
CA GLY A 239 -9.62 28.39 -2.58
C GLY A 239 -10.64 27.26 -2.45
N THR A 240 -10.26 26.00 -2.64
CA THR A 240 -11.17 24.87 -2.40
C THR A 240 -11.50 24.76 -0.91
N THR A 241 -12.79 24.75 -0.58
CA THR A 241 -13.26 24.62 0.80
C THR A 241 -14.44 23.68 0.90
N ILE A 242 -14.52 22.92 1.99
CA ILE A 242 -15.73 22.18 2.36
C ILE A 242 -16.39 22.90 3.53
N ALA A 243 -17.66 23.30 3.39
CA ALA A 243 -18.43 23.90 4.47
C ALA A 243 -18.56 22.96 5.68
N ALA A 244 -18.90 23.51 6.85
CA ALA A 244 -19.17 22.72 8.05
C ALA A 244 -20.25 21.66 7.78
N GLY A 245 -19.98 20.39 8.09
CA GLY A 245 -20.90 19.27 7.82
C GLY A 245 -21.08 18.91 6.33
N GLY A 246 -20.44 19.64 5.41
CA GLY A 246 -20.61 19.49 3.97
C GLY A 246 -19.78 18.37 3.35
N THR A 247 -19.96 18.19 2.04
CA THR A 247 -19.22 17.22 1.23
C THR A 247 -18.66 17.85 -0.04
N LEU A 248 -17.59 17.27 -0.55
CA LEU A 248 -17.02 17.57 -1.86
C LEU A 248 -16.76 16.24 -2.58
N THR A 249 -17.37 16.07 -3.75
CA THR A 249 -17.16 14.92 -4.62
C THR A 249 -16.15 15.27 -5.69
N VAL A 250 -15.18 14.39 -5.94
CA VAL A 250 -14.24 14.53 -7.05
C VAL A 250 -14.44 13.35 -8.00
N HIS A 251 -14.95 13.63 -9.19
CA HIS A 251 -15.14 12.67 -10.27
C HIS A 251 -13.84 12.50 -11.06
N VAL A 252 -13.53 11.27 -11.46
CA VAL A 252 -12.31 10.96 -12.23
C VAL A 252 -12.35 11.53 -13.64
N GLY A 253 -13.52 11.48 -14.27
CA GLY A 253 -13.72 12.00 -15.63
C GLY A 253 -13.74 13.53 -15.74
N LYS A 254 -14.28 14.00 -16.88
CA LYS A 254 -14.32 15.43 -17.25
C LYS A 254 -15.61 16.09 -16.81
N GLY A 255 -15.51 17.36 -16.46
CA GLY A 255 -16.64 18.22 -16.12
C GLY A 255 -16.16 19.61 -15.70
N ARG A 256 -17.09 20.43 -15.22
CA ARG A 256 -16.81 21.79 -14.74
C ARG A 256 -16.94 21.81 -13.22
N ASN A 257 -15.88 22.21 -12.52
CA ASN A 257 -15.91 22.32 -11.06
C ASN A 257 -17.01 23.27 -10.58
N THR A 258 -17.71 22.85 -9.54
CA THR A 258 -18.68 23.60 -8.73
C THR A 258 -18.15 23.71 -7.29
N ALA A 259 -18.96 24.21 -6.36
CA ALA A 259 -18.60 24.24 -4.95
C ALA A 259 -18.55 22.84 -4.29
N THR A 260 -19.28 21.86 -4.84
CA THR A 260 -19.47 20.53 -4.25
C THR A 260 -19.01 19.39 -5.15
N ASP A 261 -18.71 19.68 -6.41
CA ASP A 261 -18.36 18.70 -7.43
C ASP A 261 -17.15 19.18 -8.21
N HIS A 262 -16.08 18.41 -8.14
CA HIS A 262 -14.85 18.65 -8.85
C HIS A 262 -14.60 17.52 -9.84
N TYR A 263 -13.81 17.80 -10.87
CA TYR A 263 -13.50 16.86 -11.94
C TYR A 263 -11.99 16.81 -12.14
N TRP A 264 -11.44 15.60 -12.13
CA TRP A 264 -10.02 15.36 -12.36
C TRP A 264 -9.65 15.54 -13.83
N GLY A 265 -10.58 15.27 -14.74
CA GLY A 265 -10.41 15.48 -16.17
C GLY A 265 -9.65 14.36 -16.87
N LEU A 266 -9.53 13.19 -16.23
CA LEU A 266 -8.87 12.03 -16.81
C LEU A 266 -9.74 11.37 -17.89
N ASP A 267 -9.11 10.56 -18.72
CA ASP A 267 -9.71 9.80 -19.82
C ASP A 267 -9.66 8.28 -19.58
N HIS A 268 -9.26 7.85 -18.39
CA HIS A 268 -9.16 6.46 -17.97
C HIS A 268 -9.46 6.32 -16.47
N PRO A 269 -9.93 5.15 -16.01
CA PRO A 269 -10.21 4.89 -14.60
C PRO A 269 -8.92 4.79 -13.77
N ILE A 270 -9.01 5.03 -12.47
CA ILE A 270 -7.84 5.01 -11.57
C ILE A 270 -7.98 4.08 -10.37
N PHE A 271 -9.12 4.07 -9.70
CA PHE A 271 -9.43 3.23 -8.57
C PHE A 271 -9.76 1.82 -9.07
N THR A 272 -8.90 0.88 -8.71
CA THR A 272 -9.03 -0.49 -9.20
C THR A 272 -10.28 -1.16 -8.60
N ASN A 273 -11.17 -1.68 -9.45
CA ASN A 273 -12.33 -2.46 -9.03
C ASN A 273 -11.93 -3.76 -8.30
N VAL A 274 -12.86 -4.28 -7.48
CA VAL A 274 -12.70 -5.59 -6.84
C VAL A 274 -13.23 -6.67 -7.78
N ASP A 275 -12.33 -7.48 -8.33
CA ASP A 275 -12.66 -8.63 -9.18
C ASP A 275 -11.95 -9.87 -8.63
N PRO A 276 -12.59 -10.63 -7.73
CA PRO A 276 -12.00 -11.84 -7.18
C PRO A 276 -11.68 -12.91 -8.24
N ALA A 277 -12.41 -12.93 -9.36
CA ALA A 277 -12.21 -13.91 -10.44
C ALA A 277 -11.02 -13.53 -11.32
N GLY A 278 -10.86 -12.25 -11.63
CA GLY A 278 -9.71 -11.69 -12.35
C GLY A 278 -8.53 -11.30 -11.47
N HIS A 279 -8.61 -11.57 -10.16
CA HIS A 279 -7.59 -11.21 -9.17
C HIS A 279 -7.34 -9.69 -9.04
N GLY A 280 -8.37 -8.88 -9.24
CA GLY A 280 -8.42 -7.48 -8.83
C GLY A 280 -8.78 -7.38 -7.34
N TYR A 281 -7.85 -6.90 -6.51
CA TYR A 281 -8.03 -6.90 -5.05
C TYR A 281 -8.58 -5.60 -4.48
N GLY A 282 -8.89 -4.59 -5.31
CA GLY A 282 -9.26 -3.26 -4.86
C GLY A 282 -8.09 -2.28 -4.89
N ASP A 283 -8.22 -1.19 -4.14
CA ASP A 283 -7.28 -0.06 -4.14
C ASP A 283 -7.39 0.71 -2.81
N GLY A 284 -6.89 1.94 -2.77
CA GLY A 284 -7.15 2.89 -1.72
C GLY A 284 -7.13 4.32 -2.22
N GLY A 285 -7.77 5.21 -1.46
CA GLY A 285 -7.69 6.65 -1.61
C GLY A 285 -7.16 7.27 -0.33
N TYR A 286 -6.26 8.24 -0.45
CA TYR A 286 -5.48 8.73 0.70
C TYR A 286 -5.39 10.26 0.73
N LEU A 287 -6.15 10.93 1.60
CA LEU A 287 -6.09 12.39 1.70
C LEU A 287 -4.83 12.81 2.48
N PHE A 288 -3.91 13.45 1.79
CA PHE A 288 -2.73 14.09 2.36
C PHE A 288 -2.92 15.60 2.47
N ASP A 289 -2.41 16.17 3.55
CA ASP A 289 -2.23 17.61 3.65
C ASP A 289 -0.96 18.09 2.91
N PRO A 290 -0.72 19.41 2.81
CA PRO A 290 0.47 19.94 2.13
C PRO A 290 1.81 19.64 2.82
N GLN A 291 1.80 19.19 4.08
CA GLN A 291 3.01 18.78 4.82
C GLN A 291 3.33 17.29 4.61
N GLY A 292 2.37 16.51 4.11
CA GLY A 292 2.53 15.09 3.80
C GLY A 292 1.95 14.16 4.85
N ASP A 293 1.15 14.66 5.79
CA ASP A 293 0.42 13.83 6.75
C ASP A 293 -0.88 13.30 6.14
N LEU A 294 -1.18 12.01 6.34
CA LEU A 294 -2.51 11.48 6.04
C LEU A 294 -3.54 12.02 7.02
N ARG A 295 -4.66 12.49 6.48
CA ARG A 295 -5.78 13.07 7.23
C ARG A 295 -7.06 12.26 7.13
N ALA A 296 -7.23 11.54 6.04
CA ALA A 296 -8.32 10.59 5.83
C ALA A 296 -7.89 9.54 4.80
N TRP A 297 -8.44 8.35 4.84
CA TRP A 297 -8.15 7.33 3.84
C TRP A 297 -9.23 6.26 3.81
N GLN A 298 -9.27 5.52 2.69
CA GLN A 298 -9.99 4.27 2.57
C GLN A 298 -9.07 3.27 1.88
N ILE A 299 -9.00 2.04 2.42
CA ILE A 299 -8.33 0.90 1.80
C ILE A 299 -9.40 -0.16 1.64
N TYR A 300 -9.65 -0.61 0.41
CA TYR A 300 -10.77 -1.50 0.08
C TYR A 300 -10.32 -2.77 -0.66
N PRO A 301 -11.14 -3.84 -0.74
CA PRO A 301 -12.55 -3.92 -0.31
C PRO A 301 -12.74 -3.59 1.16
#